data_AF-A0A1V4RVS4-F1
#
_entry.id   AF-A0A1V4RVS4-F1
#
_cell.length_a   1.000
_cell.length_b   1.000
_cell.length_c   1.000
_cell.angle_alpha   90.00
_cell.angle_beta   90.00
_cell.angle_gamma   90.00
#
_symmetry.space_group_name_H-M   'P 1'
#
loop_
_entity.id
_entity.type
_entity.pdbx_description
1 polymer ?
#
loop_
_entity_poly.entity_id
_entity_poly.type
_entity_poly.pdbx_seq_one_letter_code
_entity_poly.pdbx_strand_id
1 'polypeptide(L)'
;MEFKPRFFQDTKQSFFLFGPRGTGKSTWLKQHYEDAVFVDLLAPEVYRAFSAKPERLRELAEAQKPGETIVVDEIQKLPQLLDVVHQLMERHAGWRFVLTGSSARKLKRSGV
;
A
#
# COMPACT_ATOMS: atom_id res chain seq x y z
N MET A 1 13.38 -7.74 20.26
CA MET A 1 12.86 -8.26 18.98
C MET A 1 14.05 -8.48 18.07
N GLU A 2 14.34 -9.71 17.65
CA GLU A 2 15.47 -10.02 16.77
C GLU A 2 15.09 -9.73 15.31
N PHE A 3 15.78 -8.79 14.67
CA PHE A 3 15.56 -8.45 13.27
C PHE A 3 16.39 -9.38 12.39
N LYS A 4 15.72 -10.14 11.52
CA LYS A 4 16.42 -10.95 10.50
C LYS A 4 16.47 -10.18 9.18
N PRO A 5 17.67 -9.97 8.61
CA PRO A 5 17.81 -9.35 7.30
C PRO A 5 16.95 -10.08 6.26
N ARG A 6 16.24 -9.31 5.43
CA ARG A 6 15.45 -9.84 4.32
C ARG A 6 16.30 -9.83 3.06
N PHE A 7 16.17 -10.87 2.23
CA PHE A 7 16.78 -10.90 0.89
C PHE A 7 16.17 -9.88 -0.07
N PHE A 8 14.97 -9.37 0.26
CA PHE A 8 14.33 -8.34 -0.54
C PHE A 8 15.06 -7.01 -0.38
N GLN A 9 15.45 -6.43 -1.50
CA GLN A 9 16.05 -5.10 -1.58
C GLN A 9 15.05 -4.12 -2.17
N ASP A 10 15.13 -2.88 -1.71
CA ASP A 10 14.22 -1.83 -2.12
C ASP A 10 14.35 -1.48 -3.61
N THR A 11 13.24 -1.46 -4.33
CA THR A 11 13.25 -1.36 -5.80
C THR A 11 13.16 0.07 -6.35
N LYS A 12 13.09 1.10 -5.48
CA LYS A 12 12.77 2.52 -5.81
C LYS A 12 11.49 2.75 -6.63
N GLN A 13 10.80 1.69 -7.05
CA GLN A 13 9.57 1.70 -7.83
C GLN A 13 8.38 1.27 -6.96
N SER A 14 7.17 1.47 -7.46
CA SER A 14 5.96 0.91 -6.85
C SER A 14 5.95 -0.61 -6.97
N PHE A 15 5.51 -1.32 -5.93
CA PHE A 15 5.47 -2.79 -5.95
C PHE A 15 4.38 -3.36 -5.03
N PHE A 16 4.05 -4.63 -5.29
CA PHE A 16 3.23 -5.42 -4.39
C PHE A 16 4.10 -6.25 -3.45
N LEU A 17 3.80 -6.19 -2.15
CA LEU A 17 4.43 -7.03 -1.13
C LEU A 17 3.44 -8.07 -0.59
N PHE A 18 3.48 -9.27 -1.16
CA PHE A 18 2.64 -10.38 -0.72
C PHE A 18 3.35 -11.31 0.26
N GLY A 19 2.59 -11.85 1.21
CA GLY A 19 3.05 -12.94 2.07
C GLY A 19 2.06 -13.21 3.21
N PRO A 20 2.12 -14.38 3.87
CA PRO A 20 1.17 -14.76 4.93
C PRO A 20 1.02 -13.71 6.05
N ARG A 21 -0.06 -13.80 6.83
CA ARG A 21 -0.21 -12.99 8.04
C ARG A 21 0.87 -13.37 9.06
N GLY A 22 1.28 -12.41 9.90
CA GLY A 22 2.29 -12.66 10.94
C GLY A 22 3.74 -12.73 10.45
N THR A 23 4.02 -12.52 9.15
CA THR A 23 5.39 -12.53 8.62
C THR A 23 6.13 -11.21 8.78
N GLY A 24 5.54 -10.20 9.43
CA GLY A 24 6.20 -8.92 9.72
C GLY A 24 6.31 -7.95 8.54
N LYS A 25 5.48 -8.08 7.48
CA LYS A 25 5.48 -7.18 6.32
C LYS A 25 5.32 -5.71 6.73
N SER A 26 4.23 -5.38 7.42
CA SER A 26 3.95 -4.00 7.84
C SER A 26 4.99 -3.48 8.84
N THR A 27 5.52 -4.34 9.70
CA THR A 27 6.64 -4.00 10.61
C THR A 27 7.91 -3.64 9.83
N TRP A 28 8.26 -4.43 8.81
CA TRP A 28 9.41 -4.16 7.97
C TRP A 28 9.23 -2.85 7.18
N LEU A 29 8.04 -2.61 6.64
CA LEU A 29 7.74 -1.37 5.91
C LEU A 29 7.84 -0.12 6.78
N LYS A 30 7.29 -0.16 8.00
CA LYS A 30 7.36 0.98 8.94
C LYS A 30 8.78 1.33 9.36
N GLN A 31 9.67 0.34 9.40
CA GLN A 31 11.09 0.54 9.72
C GLN A 31 11.89 1.00 8.50
N HIS A 32 11.52 0.56 7.30
CA HIS A 32 12.27 0.86 6.08
C HIS A 32 11.83 2.18 5.43
N TYR A 33 10.59 2.59 5.67
CA TYR A 33 10.00 3.82 5.16
C TYR A 33 9.40 4.63 6.32
N GLU A 34 10.25 5.35 7.06
CA GLU A 34 9.84 6.13 8.23
C GLU A 34 8.89 7.29 7.88
N ASP A 35 9.12 7.92 6.72
CA ASP A 35 8.30 9.04 6.23
C ASP A 35 7.11 8.60 5.36
N ALA A 36 6.79 7.30 5.32
CA ALA A 36 5.71 6.82 4.47
C ALA A 36 4.34 7.10 5.08
N VAL A 37 3.36 7.43 4.24
CA VAL A 37 1.97 7.45 4.65
C VAL A 37 1.39 6.05 4.62
N PHE A 38 0.83 5.60 5.74
CA PHE A 38 0.23 4.27 5.87
C PHE A 38 -1.30 4.34 5.84
N VAL A 39 -1.89 3.60 4.91
CA VAL A 39 -3.33 3.31 4.84
C VAL A 39 -3.53 1.85 5.26
N ASP A 40 -3.90 1.63 6.53
CA ASP A 40 -4.16 0.29 7.06
C ASP A 40 -5.64 -0.11 6.85
N LEU A 41 -5.90 -0.94 5.83
CA LEU A 41 -7.26 -1.41 5.53
C LEU A 41 -7.77 -2.50 6.49
N LEU A 42 -6.98 -2.90 7.49
CA LEU A 42 -7.48 -3.71 8.62
C LEU A 42 -8.18 -2.85 9.66
N ALA A 43 -7.84 -1.57 9.78
CA ALA A 43 -8.50 -0.63 10.66
C ALA A 43 -9.93 -0.36 10.17
N PRO A 44 -10.99 -0.68 10.94
CA PRO A 44 -12.37 -0.59 10.46
C PRO A 44 -12.79 0.81 10.00
N GLU A 45 -12.32 1.85 10.67
CA GLU A 45 -12.58 3.25 10.35
C GLU A 45 -11.93 3.68 9.03
N VAL A 46 -10.68 3.28 8.81
CA VAL A 46 -9.96 3.49 7.55
C VAL A 46 -10.68 2.75 6.43
N TYR A 47 -10.97 1.46 6.63
CA TYR A 47 -11.70 0.65 5.67
C TYR A 47 -13.04 1.29 5.27
N ARG A 48 -13.84 1.72 6.25
CA ARG A 48 -15.12 2.40 5.97
C ARG A 48 -14.91 3.71 5.20
N ALA A 49 -13.94 4.53 5.59
CA ALA A 49 -13.67 5.81 4.95
C ALA A 49 -13.29 5.66 3.48
N PHE A 50 -12.39 4.72 3.16
CA PHE A 50 -11.93 4.47 1.80
C PHE A 50 -12.92 3.64 0.98
N SER A 51 -13.70 2.76 1.60
CA SER A 51 -14.75 2.01 0.92
C SER A 51 -15.89 2.92 0.46
N ALA A 52 -16.26 3.91 1.30
CA ALA A 52 -17.28 4.89 0.97
C ALA A 52 -16.86 5.88 -0.12
N LYS A 53 -15.58 6.28 -0.13
CA LYS A 53 -15.02 7.21 -1.12
C LYS A 53 -13.55 6.85 -1.44
N PRO A 54 -13.32 5.97 -2.44
CA PRO A 54 -11.97 5.54 -2.84
C PRO A 54 -11.05 6.71 -3.25
N GLU A 55 -11.63 7.79 -3.78
CA GLU A 55 -10.92 9.00 -4.23
C GLU A 55 -10.21 9.73 -3.09
N ARG A 56 -10.53 9.43 -1.82
CA ARG A 56 -9.79 9.95 -0.66
C ARG A 56 -8.32 9.57 -0.70
N LEU A 57 -7.95 8.50 -1.41
CA LEU A 57 -6.54 8.14 -1.60
C LEU A 57 -5.80 9.19 -2.45
N ARG A 58 -6.49 9.81 -3.41
CA ARG A 58 -5.95 10.93 -4.18
C ARG A 58 -5.74 12.15 -3.31
N GLU A 59 -6.75 12.53 -2.52
CA GLU A 59 -6.66 13.67 -1.58
C GLU A 59 -5.49 13.47 -0.60
N LEU A 60 -5.32 12.25 -0.09
CA LEU A 60 -4.22 11.89 0.81
C LEU A 60 -2.86 11.96 0.12
N ALA A 61 -2.75 11.46 -1.12
CA ALA A 61 -1.52 11.49 -1.90
C ALA A 61 -1.10 12.93 -2.25
N GLU A 62 -2.05 13.75 -2.72
CA GLU A 62 -1.84 15.16 -3.10
C GLU A 62 -1.42 16.04 -1.92
N ALA A 63 -1.79 15.67 -0.69
CA ALA A 63 -1.35 16.34 0.52
C ALA A 63 0.12 16.02 0.91
N GLN A 64 0.75 15.02 0.28
CA GLN A 64 2.14 14.63 0.53
C GLN A 64 3.12 15.36 -0.38
N LYS A 65 4.39 15.41 0.04
CA LYS A 65 5.43 15.94 -0.84
C LYS A 65 5.58 15.03 -2.06
N PRO A 66 5.87 15.59 -3.25
CA PRO A 66 6.26 14.79 -4.40
C PRO A 66 7.45 13.90 -4.03
N GLY A 67 7.42 12.61 -4.39
CA GLY A 67 8.48 11.66 -4.01
C GLY A 67 8.15 10.75 -2.84
N GLU A 68 7.12 11.06 -2.05
CA GLU A 68 6.82 10.27 -0.86
C GLU A 68 6.24 8.89 -1.18
N THR A 69 6.48 7.96 -0.24
CA THR A 69 5.99 6.59 -0.32
C THR A 69 4.64 6.48 0.36
N ILE A 70 3.67 5.94 -0.36
CA ILE A 70 2.32 5.68 0.11
C ILE A 70 2.16 4.17 0.22
N VAL A 71 1.98 3.69 1.44
CA VAL A 71 1.78 2.27 1.75
C VAL A 71 0.29 2.02 1.91
N VAL A 72 -0.27 1.09 1.13
CA VAL A 72 -1.63 0.59 1.34
C VAL A 72 -1.54 -0.86 1.83
N ASP A 73 -1.80 -1.05 3.12
CA ASP A 73 -1.71 -2.34 3.77
C ASP A 73 -3.00 -3.15 3.49
N GLU A 74 -2.82 -4.43 3.13
CA GLU A 74 -3.89 -5.37 2.88
C GLU A 74 -4.86 -4.93 1.76
N ILE A 75 -4.32 -4.45 0.63
CA ILE A 75 -5.04 -3.94 -0.55
C ILE A 75 -6.15 -4.90 -1.05
N GLN A 76 -6.00 -6.20 -0.83
CA GLN A 76 -7.02 -7.19 -1.18
C GLN A 76 -8.33 -7.03 -0.39
N LYS A 77 -8.34 -6.28 0.72
CA LYS A 77 -9.57 -5.91 1.43
C LYS A 77 -10.44 -4.97 0.59
N LEU A 78 -9.81 -4.05 -0.15
CA LEU A 78 -10.50 -3.05 -0.97
C LEU A 78 -9.82 -2.93 -2.37
N PRO A 79 -9.96 -3.94 -3.25
CA PRO A 79 -9.25 -3.96 -4.54
C PRO A 79 -9.55 -2.77 -5.45
N GLN A 80 -10.73 -2.14 -5.34
CA GLN A 80 -11.12 -0.96 -6.11
C GLN A 80 -10.19 0.26 -5.90
N LEU A 81 -9.38 0.28 -4.84
CA LEU A 81 -8.35 1.31 -4.68
C LEU A 81 -7.24 1.21 -5.74
N LEU A 82 -7.09 0.06 -6.40
CA LEU A 82 -6.09 -0.13 -7.46
C LEU A 82 -6.33 0.79 -8.65
N ASP A 83 -7.59 1.08 -9.00
CA ASP A 83 -7.92 2.02 -10.07
C ASP A 83 -7.44 3.45 -9.71
N VAL A 84 -7.58 3.84 -8.44
CA VAL A 84 -7.13 5.15 -7.95
C VAL A 84 -5.60 5.21 -7.92
N VAL A 85 -4.94 4.16 -7.43
CA VAL A 85 -3.46 4.06 -7.44
C VAL A 85 -2.93 4.15 -8.87
N HIS A 86 -3.55 3.44 -9.82
CA HIS A 86 -3.15 3.47 -11.21
C HIS A 86 -3.25 4.88 -11.80
N GLN A 87 -4.38 5.55 -11.61
CA GLN A 87 -4.56 6.95 -12.05
C GLN A 87 -3.52 7.89 -11.43
N LEU A 88 -3.17 7.70 -10.15
CA LEU A 88 -2.16 8.53 -9.48
C LEU A 88 -0.76 8.29 -10.05
N MET A 89 -0.41 7.04 -10.32
CA MET A 89 0.87 6.68 -10.93
C MET A 89 1.02 7.24 -12.34
N GLU A 90 -0.05 7.25 -13.14
CA GLU A 90 -0.04 7.83 -14.49
C GLU A 90 0.12 9.36 -14.47
N ARG A 91 -0.56 10.04 -13.53
CA ARG A 91 -0.57 11.51 -13.45
C ARG A 91 0.67 12.09 -12.78
N HIS A 92 1.28 11.35 -11.86
CA HIS A 92 2.36 11.85 -11.01
C HIS A 92 3.50 10.84 -10.91
N ALA A 93 4.53 11.03 -11.74
CA ALA A 93 5.72 10.17 -11.78
C ALA A 93 6.59 10.20 -10.49
N GLY A 94 6.22 11.01 -9.50
CA GLY A 94 6.98 11.18 -8.26
C GLY A 94 6.53 10.28 -7.11
N TRP A 95 5.27 9.87 -7.03
CA TRP A 95 4.81 9.07 -5.89
C TRP A 95 5.13 7.60 -6.04
N ARG A 96 5.46 6.99 -4.91
CA ARG A 96 5.77 5.57 -4.83
C ARG A 96 4.68 4.85 -4.05
N PHE A 97 4.10 3.81 -4.65
CA PHE A 97 3.06 3.01 -4.00
C PHE A 97 3.60 1.64 -3.59
N VAL A 98 3.46 1.30 -2.30
CA VAL A 98 3.76 -0.03 -1.80
C VAL A 98 2.46 -0.68 -1.34
N LEU A 99 2.02 -1.69 -2.07
CA LEU A 99 0.73 -2.33 -1.85
C LEU A 99 0.94 -3.70 -1.21
N THR A 100 0.49 -3.90 0.01
CA THR A 100 0.71 -5.18 0.69
C THR A 100 -0.51 -6.08 0.58
N GLY A 101 -0.32 -7.39 0.74
CA GLY A 101 -1.45 -8.27 1.02
C GLY A 101 -1.07 -9.62 1.59
N SER A 102 -2.00 -10.22 2.33
CA SER A 102 -1.82 -11.58 2.86
C SER A 102 -1.86 -12.64 1.75
N SER A 103 -2.49 -12.33 0.61
CA SER A 103 -2.64 -13.20 -0.55
C SER A 103 -3.05 -12.42 -1.79
N ALA A 104 -2.45 -12.74 -2.94
CA ALA A 104 -2.86 -12.22 -4.24
C ALA A 104 -4.15 -12.86 -4.80
N ARG A 105 -4.64 -13.97 -4.21
CA ARG A 105 -5.76 -14.73 -4.79
C ARG A 105 -7.02 -13.88 -4.97
N LYS A 106 -7.34 -13.02 -4.00
CA LYS A 106 -8.53 -12.20 -4.06
C LYS A 106 -8.42 -11.11 -5.15
N LEU A 107 -7.22 -10.55 -5.36
CA LEU A 107 -6.96 -9.61 -6.46
C LEU A 107 -7.20 -10.28 -7.82
N LYS A 108 -6.56 -11.44 -8.03
CA LYS A 108 -6.68 -12.22 -9.27
C LYS A 108 -8.12 -12.59 -9.63
N ARG A 109 -8.95 -12.93 -8.62
CA ARG A 109 -10.38 -13.23 -8.85
C ARG A 109 -11.21 -12.00 -9.20
N SER A 110 -10.76 -10.82 -8.80
CA SER A 110 -11.42 -9.54 -9.10
C SER A 110 -11.03 -9.01 -10.48
N GLY A 111 -10.25 -9.76 -11.27
CA GLY A 111 -9.79 -9.33 -12.59
C GLY A 111 -8.63 -8.33 -12.54
N VAL A 112 -7.97 -8.20 -11.38
CA VAL A 112 -6.79 -7.33 -11.17
C VAL A 112 -5.55 -8.14 -10.83
#